data_AF-A0A0D0AJZ3-F1
#
_entry.id   AF-A0A0D0AJZ3-F1
#
_cell.length_a   1.000
_cell.length_b   1.000
_cell.length_c   1.000
_cell.angle_alpha   90.00
_cell.angle_beta   90.00
_cell.angle_gamma   90.00
#
_symmetry.space_group_name_H-M   'P 1'
#
loop_
_entity.id
_entity.type
_entity.pdbx_description
1 polymer ?
#
loop_
_entity_poly.entity_id
_entity_poly.type
_entity_poly.pdbx_seq_one_letter_code
_entity_poly.pdbx_strand_id
1 'polypeptide(L)'
;MDQSHDVWYRDPHEVVQNMLTNPDYATEMDYRPYRKFSTDGNACQWQDFMSGDWAWNQADIISKDPDTTGSTFVPVILGSDKKTVSVATGASDYYPLYVSIGNVRNNVRCAHCDAVAVIGFLAMPKTTKEHASCPKYRKYRRQLFHSSISKILENLRPGMTKPEVMHFGDGHYWRVIYGLGPYITDYEEQVLLACIVHSWCPRCMSHRKNLDANSLCRSHNHTEALIEEVSSTDLWDEYGVIHNLVPFTNDFPRVDIYQLIAPDLLHQLIKGTFKDHLVDWVGKYLHHVHGKKGAEKIQDEIDRRYVLLRLVYARHEVHDGGIMIRFLCEYLRMFVWISGCPVLTGGYVPTDVVRTFHAFLEFCYLVQHNIITESTLVQIQDALDRFHRYRKVFESTGVVPTFSLPQQHSCSHYILLVRLFGTPNGLCSSITETKHIKAVKEPWRHSSHYKALGQMLVTNQHLDKLAASRIDFKSHGMLNGTCLSETLRVLSDLPDANQPGQLNDNNIVLLPDLDITIQGDNEEGEVIDGPTLMQAHVHFQHRVERKRARTIPDLSAELAIPHLYNILRQFLFGQVNLDDKRSPSEVPLTCFPQFNGKIQVFNSVSSTFYAPSDRSGIGGMR
;
A
#
# COMPACT_ATOMS: atom_id res chain seq x y z
N MET A 1 35.83 -12.92 -16.70
CA MET A 1 34.54 -12.78 -15.98
C MET A 1 33.49 -13.20 -17.00
N ASP A 2 33.56 -14.46 -17.41
CA ASP A 2 33.04 -14.89 -18.72
C ASP A 2 31.92 -15.94 -18.55
N GLN A 3 31.30 -15.93 -17.36
CA GLN A 3 30.23 -16.85 -17.01
C GLN A 3 28.91 -16.29 -17.53
N SER A 4 28.24 -17.06 -18.39
CA SER A 4 26.88 -16.75 -18.84
C SER A 4 25.88 -17.01 -17.71
N HIS A 5 24.90 -16.11 -17.57
CA HIS A 5 23.78 -16.28 -16.65
C HIS A 5 22.48 -16.23 -17.43
N ASP A 6 21.62 -17.22 -17.20
CA ASP A 6 20.30 -17.26 -17.78
C ASP A 6 19.39 -16.28 -17.05
N VAL A 7 18.70 -15.44 -17.83
CA VAL A 7 17.62 -14.57 -17.35
C VAL A 7 16.32 -15.06 -17.98
N TRP A 8 15.36 -15.40 -17.14
CA TRP A 8 14.04 -15.83 -17.57
C TRP A 8 13.08 -14.64 -17.47
N TYR A 9 12.47 -14.26 -18.58
CA TYR A 9 11.56 -13.13 -18.65
C TYR A 9 10.49 -13.32 -19.74
N ARG A 10 9.39 -12.60 -19.60
CA ARG A 10 8.35 -12.36 -20.59
C ARG A 10 8.64 -11.03 -21.27
N ASP A 11 8.30 -10.89 -22.54
CA ASP A 11 8.47 -9.63 -23.24
C ASP A 11 7.69 -8.51 -22.53
N PRO A 12 8.36 -7.48 -21.97
CA PRO A 12 7.68 -6.39 -21.30
C PRO A 12 6.77 -5.60 -22.24
N HIS A 13 7.10 -5.52 -23.53
CA HIS A 13 6.28 -4.85 -24.53
C HIS A 13 4.93 -5.56 -24.67
N GLU A 14 4.91 -6.86 -24.92
CA GLU A 14 3.66 -7.65 -24.98
C GLU A 14 2.86 -7.56 -23.67
N VAL A 15 3.52 -7.60 -22.51
CA VAL A 15 2.82 -7.48 -21.22
C VAL A 15 2.15 -6.11 -21.07
N VAL A 16 2.83 -5.03 -21.44
CA VAL A 16 2.25 -3.68 -21.43
C VAL A 16 1.11 -3.57 -22.46
N GLN A 17 1.25 -4.14 -23.65
CA GLN A 17 0.18 -4.16 -24.65
C GLN A 17 -1.08 -4.84 -24.10
N ASN A 18 -0.94 -6.01 -23.47
CA ASN A 18 -2.06 -6.72 -22.84
C ASN A 18 -2.75 -5.89 -21.75
N MET A 19 -1.99 -5.12 -20.96
CA MET A 19 -2.56 -4.19 -19.98
C MET A 19 -3.35 -3.07 -20.64
N LEU A 20 -2.84 -2.47 -21.73
CA LEU A 20 -3.53 -1.38 -22.43
C LEU A 20 -4.82 -1.83 -23.13
N THR A 21 -4.85 -3.07 -23.64
CA THR A 21 -6.03 -3.64 -24.30
C THR A 21 -7.11 -4.13 -23.34
N ASN A 22 -6.84 -4.17 -22.03
CA ASN A 22 -7.78 -4.72 -21.06
C ASN A 22 -9.04 -3.81 -20.92
N PRO A 23 -10.24 -4.29 -21.29
CA PRO A 23 -11.46 -3.50 -21.22
C PRO A 23 -11.87 -3.13 -19.79
N ASP A 24 -11.43 -3.88 -18.78
CA ASP A 24 -11.72 -3.57 -17.37
C ASP A 24 -11.11 -2.22 -16.94
N TYR A 25 -10.08 -1.74 -17.64
CA TYR A 25 -9.44 -0.46 -17.33
C TYR A 25 -10.00 0.72 -18.12
N ALA A 26 -10.92 0.50 -19.07
CA ALA A 26 -11.31 1.51 -20.05
C ALA A 26 -11.80 2.83 -19.40
N THR A 27 -12.53 2.75 -18.27
CA THR A 27 -13.04 3.90 -17.51
C THR A 27 -12.12 4.37 -16.38
N GLU A 28 -11.08 3.60 -16.07
CA GLU A 28 -10.17 3.78 -14.94
C GLU A 28 -8.72 4.04 -15.39
N MET A 29 -8.56 4.52 -16.62
CA MET A 29 -7.28 4.86 -17.22
C MET A 29 -7.25 6.31 -17.70
N ASP A 30 -6.14 6.98 -17.42
CA ASP A 30 -5.89 8.35 -17.85
C ASP A 30 -4.95 8.35 -19.06
N TYR A 31 -5.48 8.78 -20.21
CA TYR A 31 -4.78 8.78 -21.50
C TYR A 31 -3.83 9.97 -21.68
N ARG A 32 -3.92 10.97 -20.80
CA ARG A 32 -3.08 12.16 -20.84
C ARG A 32 -2.78 12.63 -19.43
N PRO A 33 -1.62 13.25 -19.20
CA PRO A 33 -1.39 13.96 -17.96
C PRO A 33 -2.44 15.04 -17.76
N TYR A 34 -2.83 15.28 -16.52
CA TYR A 34 -3.82 16.28 -16.18
C TYR A 34 -3.45 17.00 -14.89
N ARG A 35 -3.96 18.21 -14.72
CA ARG A 35 -3.89 18.93 -13.44
C ARG A 35 -5.31 19.13 -12.95
N LYS A 36 -5.59 18.66 -11.75
CA LYS A 36 -6.90 18.78 -11.12
C LYS A 36 -6.88 19.94 -10.14
N PHE A 37 -7.85 20.83 -10.26
CA PHE A 37 -7.99 21.98 -9.38
C PHE A 37 -9.35 21.90 -8.65
N SER A 38 -9.34 22.25 -7.37
CA SER A 38 -10.57 22.39 -6.59
C SER A 38 -11.44 23.51 -7.16
N THR A 39 -12.75 23.29 -7.24
CA THR A 39 -13.73 24.34 -7.59
C THR A 39 -13.72 25.46 -6.56
N ASP A 40 -13.47 25.11 -5.30
CA ASP A 40 -13.35 26.05 -4.20
C ASP A 40 -11.87 26.46 -4.09
N GLY A 41 -11.54 27.64 -4.62
CA GLY A 41 -10.23 28.28 -4.43
C GLY A 41 -9.11 27.90 -5.41
N ASN A 42 -9.39 27.13 -6.47
CA ASN A 42 -8.40 26.76 -7.51
C ASN A 42 -7.11 26.09 -6.97
N ALA A 43 -7.18 25.44 -5.81
CA ALA A 43 -6.03 24.71 -5.25
C ALA A 43 -5.76 23.43 -6.06
N CYS A 44 -4.49 23.17 -6.37
CA CYS A 44 -4.06 21.95 -7.06
C CYS A 44 -4.30 20.71 -6.18
N GLN A 45 -4.72 19.62 -6.80
CA GLN A 45 -5.01 18.33 -6.17
C GLN A 45 -4.20 17.22 -6.86
N TRP A 46 -3.51 16.43 -6.06
CA TRP A 46 -2.79 15.23 -6.48
C TRP A 46 -3.55 13.99 -6.04
N GLN A 47 -3.76 13.06 -6.98
CA GLN A 47 -4.49 11.82 -6.76
C GLN A 47 -3.75 10.66 -7.45
N ASP A 48 -3.99 10.46 -8.75
CA ASP A 48 -3.40 9.37 -9.53
C ASP A 48 -2.05 9.75 -10.13
N PHE A 49 -1.33 8.76 -10.67
CA PHE A 49 0.01 8.98 -11.23
C PHE A 49 0.04 10.05 -12.34
N MET A 50 -0.95 10.03 -13.24
CA MET A 50 -1.05 10.99 -14.35
C MET A 50 -1.44 12.41 -13.89
N SER A 51 -1.80 12.60 -12.61
CA SER A 51 -1.97 13.93 -12.00
C SER A 51 -0.65 14.59 -11.58
N GLY A 52 0.44 13.81 -11.55
CA GLY A 52 1.76 14.28 -11.12
C GLY A 52 2.49 15.12 -12.17
N ASP A 53 3.28 16.08 -11.69
CA ASP A 53 4.06 16.99 -12.53
C ASP A 53 5.13 16.25 -13.37
N TRP A 54 5.59 15.07 -12.93
CA TRP A 54 6.56 14.31 -13.72
C TRP A 54 5.96 13.85 -15.05
N ALA A 55 4.75 13.29 -15.05
CA ALA A 55 4.08 12.84 -16.27
C ALA A 55 3.80 14.02 -17.21
N TRP A 56 3.42 15.17 -16.65
CA TRP A 56 3.25 16.42 -17.40
C TRP A 56 4.54 16.87 -18.06
N ASN A 57 5.64 16.95 -17.31
CA ASN A 57 6.95 17.35 -17.83
C ASN A 57 7.46 16.40 -18.91
N GLN A 58 7.21 15.10 -18.79
CA GLN A 58 7.53 14.13 -19.85
C GLN A 58 6.74 14.41 -21.12
N ALA A 59 5.43 14.68 -21.02
CA ALA A 59 4.62 15.05 -22.18
C ALA A 59 5.10 16.36 -22.84
N ASP A 60 5.54 17.35 -22.06
CA ASP A 60 6.13 18.59 -22.58
C ASP A 60 7.46 18.34 -23.31
N ILE A 61 8.28 17.38 -22.87
CA ILE A 61 9.51 16.99 -23.57
C ILE A 61 9.17 16.26 -24.87
N ILE A 62 8.24 15.30 -24.79
CA ILE A 62 7.82 14.46 -25.92
C ILE A 62 7.15 15.29 -27.02
N SER A 63 6.35 16.29 -26.67
CA SER A 63 5.64 17.13 -27.66
C SER A 63 6.53 18.12 -28.41
N LYS A 64 7.82 18.26 -28.06
CA LYS A 64 8.77 19.09 -28.81
C LYS A 64 9.14 18.48 -30.16
N ASP A 65 9.08 17.15 -30.28
CA ASP A 65 9.34 16.45 -31.52
C ASP A 65 8.01 16.35 -32.32
N PRO A 66 7.96 16.87 -33.57
CA PRO A 66 6.78 16.79 -34.42
C PRO A 66 6.29 15.36 -34.65
N ASP A 67 7.21 14.38 -34.70
CA ASP A 67 6.87 12.98 -34.96
C ASP A 67 6.17 12.34 -33.77
N THR A 68 6.41 12.80 -32.55
CA THR A 68 5.81 12.28 -31.30
C THR A 68 4.68 13.16 -30.76
N THR A 69 4.43 14.30 -31.42
CA THR A 69 3.35 15.22 -31.05
C THR A 69 1.99 14.55 -31.21
N GLY A 70 1.14 14.69 -30.18
CA GLY A 70 -0.20 14.08 -30.14
C GLY A 70 -0.23 12.60 -29.75
N SER A 71 0.92 12.00 -29.38
CA SER A 71 0.97 10.65 -28.86
C SER A 71 0.56 10.57 -27.38
N THR A 72 -0.14 9.51 -27.02
CA THR A 72 -0.44 9.09 -25.65
C THR A 72 0.84 8.60 -24.98
N PHE A 73 1.21 9.22 -23.86
CA PHE A 73 2.37 8.81 -23.08
C PHE A 73 1.99 7.63 -22.16
N VAL A 74 2.74 6.53 -22.27
CA VAL A 74 2.59 5.34 -21.43
C VAL A 74 3.83 5.17 -20.54
N PRO A 75 3.78 5.67 -19.29
CA PRO A 75 4.84 5.45 -18.31
C PRO A 75 4.84 4.01 -17.78
N VAL A 76 5.98 3.34 -17.88
CA VAL A 76 6.21 1.98 -17.41
C VAL A 76 6.80 2.03 -15.99
N ILE A 77 6.01 1.65 -15.00
CA ILE A 77 6.42 1.57 -13.59
C ILE A 77 7.05 0.20 -13.35
N LEU A 78 8.20 0.18 -12.68
CA LEU A 78 8.93 -1.04 -12.36
C LEU A 78 8.93 -1.27 -10.85
N GLY A 79 9.07 -2.52 -10.45
CA GLY A 79 9.30 -2.86 -9.04
C GLY A 79 10.09 -4.15 -8.91
N SER A 80 10.92 -4.24 -7.90
CA SER A 80 11.64 -5.46 -7.55
C SER A 80 11.73 -5.58 -6.04
N ASP A 81 11.70 -6.83 -5.57
CA ASP A 81 11.95 -7.15 -4.16
C ASP A 81 12.46 -8.60 -4.11
N LYS A 82 13.65 -8.79 -3.55
CA LYS A 82 14.25 -10.10 -3.37
C LYS A 82 13.43 -10.93 -2.37
N LYS A 83 12.92 -12.10 -2.81
CA LYS A 83 12.08 -12.98 -1.98
C LYS A 83 12.67 -14.36 -1.72
N THR A 84 12.69 -14.77 -0.45
CA THR A 84 12.95 -16.16 -0.04
C THR A 84 11.66 -16.98 -0.10
N VAL A 85 11.67 -18.10 -0.84
CA VAL A 85 10.48 -18.98 -1.00
C VAL A 85 10.52 -20.25 -0.14
N SER A 86 11.69 -20.71 0.30
CA SER A 86 11.83 -21.85 1.21
C SER A 86 13.00 -21.64 2.16
N VAL A 87 12.77 -21.83 3.46
CA VAL A 87 13.80 -21.79 4.51
C VAL A 87 14.31 -23.19 4.87
N ALA A 88 13.46 -24.22 4.74
CA ALA A 88 13.74 -25.57 5.24
C ALA A 88 14.65 -26.41 4.32
N THR A 89 14.62 -26.16 3.00
CA THR A 89 15.35 -26.92 1.98
C THR A 89 16.42 -26.08 1.26
N GLY A 90 17.26 -25.39 2.03
CA GLY A 90 18.48 -24.76 1.52
C GLY A 90 18.39 -23.30 1.09
N ALA A 91 17.43 -22.52 1.61
CA ALA A 91 17.27 -21.08 1.35
C ALA A 91 17.24 -20.74 -0.16
N SER A 92 16.13 -21.04 -0.82
CA SER A 92 15.93 -20.63 -2.22
C SER A 92 15.40 -19.19 -2.25
N ASP A 93 16.25 -18.29 -2.73
CA ASP A 93 15.91 -16.89 -2.98
C ASP A 93 15.66 -16.69 -4.49
N TYR A 94 14.64 -15.90 -4.81
CA TYR A 94 14.34 -15.42 -6.15
C TYR A 94 14.22 -13.91 -6.16
N TYR A 95 14.47 -13.31 -7.31
CA TYR A 95 14.47 -11.86 -7.47
C TYR A 95 13.48 -11.45 -8.57
N PRO A 96 12.17 -11.42 -8.29
CA PRO A 96 11.15 -11.04 -9.27
C PRO A 96 11.28 -9.57 -9.69
N LEU A 97 11.00 -9.33 -10.96
CA LEU A 97 10.82 -8.00 -11.57
C LEU A 97 9.36 -7.85 -12.01
N TYR A 98 8.72 -6.79 -11.53
CA TYR A 98 7.34 -6.43 -11.78
C TYR A 98 7.24 -5.26 -12.74
N VAL A 99 6.16 -5.23 -13.52
CA VAL A 99 5.78 -4.11 -14.38
C VAL A 99 4.35 -3.67 -14.09
N SER A 100 4.10 -2.38 -14.23
CA SER A 100 2.79 -1.75 -14.25
C SER A 100 2.82 -0.55 -15.20
N ILE A 101 1.66 0.00 -15.52
CA ILE A 101 1.55 1.26 -16.28
C ILE A 101 1.05 2.38 -15.38
N GLY A 102 1.56 3.59 -15.60
CA GLY A 102 1.12 4.77 -14.84
C GLY A 102 -0.23 5.31 -15.27
N ASN A 103 -0.75 4.88 -16.43
CA ASN A 103 -2.05 5.34 -16.93
C ASN A 103 -3.22 4.82 -16.09
N VAL A 104 -3.12 3.62 -15.50
CA VAL A 104 -4.19 3.11 -14.62
C VAL A 104 -4.26 3.94 -13.35
N ARG A 105 -5.46 4.21 -12.87
CA ARG A 105 -5.67 4.91 -11.61
C ARG A 105 -5.21 4.09 -10.41
N ASN A 106 -4.97 4.76 -9.29
CA ASN A 106 -4.41 4.14 -8.10
C ASN A 106 -5.31 3.04 -7.53
N ASN A 107 -6.63 3.20 -7.60
CA ASN A 107 -7.62 2.18 -7.22
C ASN A 107 -7.40 0.85 -7.96
N VAL A 108 -7.24 0.88 -9.28
CA VAL A 108 -7.01 -0.30 -10.13
C VAL A 108 -5.67 -0.94 -9.81
N ARG A 109 -4.62 -0.11 -9.62
CA ARG A 109 -3.29 -0.61 -9.30
C ARG A 109 -3.24 -1.29 -7.92
N CYS A 110 -3.96 -0.76 -6.94
CA CYS A 110 -4.07 -1.34 -5.59
C CYS A 110 -4.99 -2.56 -5.51
N ALA A 111 -6.09 -2.58 -6.29
CA ALA A 111 -7.07 -3.66 -6.29
C ALA A 111 -6.57 -4.96 -6.95
N HIS A 112 -5.34 -4.99 -7.46
CA HIS A 112 -4.73 -6.17 -8.07
C HIS A 112 -5.55 -6.76 -9.24
N CYS A 113 -6.29 -5.94 -9.99
CA CYS A 113 -6.99 -6.32 -11.22
C CYS A 113 -6.03 -6.64 -12.39
N ASP A 114 -4.89 -7.30 -12.12
CA ASP A 114 -3.77 -7.55 -13.05
C ASP A 114 -3.08 -6.30 -13.63
N ALA A 115 -3.26 -5.15 -12.98
CA ALA A 115 -2.52 -3.92 -13.29
C ALA A 115 -1.03 -3.98 -12.90
N VAL A 116 -0.61 -5.06 -12.24
CA VAL A 116 0.78 -5.37 -11.90
C VAL A 116 1.07 -6.82 -12.28
N ALA A 117 2.05 -7.02 -13.16
CA ALA A 117 2.44 -8.33 -13.67
C ALA A 117 3.92 -8.61 -13.40
N VAL A 118 4.28 -9.89 -13.25
CA VAL A 118 5.70 -10.30 -13.19
C VAL A 118 6.21 -10.49 -14.60
N ILE A 119 7.27 -9.76 -14.93
CA ILE A 119 7.92 -9.83 -16.24
C ILE A 119 9.18 -10.69 -16.23
N GLY A 120 9.80 -10.94 -15.07
CA GLY A 120 10.96 -11.83 -15.05
C GLY A 120 11.53 -12.08 -13.67
N PHE A 121 12.57 -12.89 -13.64
CA PHE A 121 13.38 -13.14 -12.46
C PHE A 121 14.83 -12.78 -12.75
N LEU A 122 15.36 -11.82 -12.01
CA LEU A 122 16.72 -11.30 -12.19
C LEU A 122 17.76 -12.35 -11.81
N ALA A 123 18.88 -12.34 -12.54
CA ALA A 123 19.97 -13.28 -12.32
C ALA A 123 20.60 -13.09 -10.93
N MET A 124 20.65 -14.18 -10.17
CA MET A 124 21.30 -14.23 -8.87
C MET A 124 22.54 -15.12 -8.95
N PRO A 125 23.73 -14.54 -9.22
CA PRO A 125 24.94 -15.34 -9.34
C PRO A 125 25.25 -15.98 -7.98
N LYS A 126 25.65 -17.25 -8.02
CA LYS A 126 26.13 -17.99 -6.85
C LYS A 126 27.65 -18.06 -6.88
N THR A 127 28.28 -17.90 -5.72
CA THR A 127 29.72 -18.05 -5.56
C THR A 127 30.04 -18.77 -4.25
N THR A 128 31.29 -19.21 -4.08
CA THR A 128 31.76 -19.79 -2.83
C THR A 128 31.77 -18.74 -1.72
N LYS A 129 31.64 -19.18 -0.46
CA LYS A 129 31.67 -18.27 0.69
C LYS A 129 32.95 -17.42 0.73
N GLU A 130 34.06 -17.97 0.26
CA GLU A 130 35.36 -17.28 0.17
C GLU A 130 35.30 -16.02 -0.69
N HIS A 131 34.60 -16.05 -1.81
CA HIS A 131 34.57 -14.93 -2.77
C HIS A 131 33.32 -14.05 -2.62
N ALA A 132 32.34 -14.44 -1.80
CA ALA A 132 31.09 -13.69 -1.62
C ALA A 132 31.31 -12.24 -1.16
N SER A 133 32.35 -11.98 -0.36
CA SER A 133 32.69 -10.64 0.15
C SER A 133 33.72 -9.91 -0.72
N CYS A 134 34.24 -10.53 -1.78
CA CYS A 134 35.26 -9.93 -2.64
C CYS A 134 34.72 -8.69 -3.37
N PRO A 135 35.47 -7.56 -3.39
CA PRO A 135 35.05 -6.34 -4.10
C PRO A 135 34.72 -6.58 -5.58
N LYS A 136 35.52 -7.41 -6.27
CA LYS A 136 35.28 -7.78 -7.67
C LYS A 136 33.94 -8.50 -7.86
N TYR A 137 33.61 -9.43 -6.96
CA TYR A 137 32.34 -10.17 -7.02
C TYR A 137 31.14 -9.27 -6.69
N ARG A 138 31.27 -8.39 -5.69
CA ARG A 138 30.25 -7.39 -5.37
C ARG A 138 29.96 -6.48 -6.57
N LYS A 139 31.01 -6.00 -7.25
CA LYS A 139 30.89 -5.22 -8.50
C LYS A 139 30.17 -6.03 -9.58
N TYR A 140 30.63 -7.25 -9.84
CA TYR A 140 30.04 -8.16 -10.82
C TYR A 140 28.53 -8.36 -10.58
N ARG A 141 28.13 -8.67 -9.35
CA ARG A 141 26.71 -8.85 -8.99
C ARG A 141 25.86 -7.60 -9.25
N ARG A 142 26.40 -6.41 -8.96
CA ARG A 142 25.71 -5.14 -9.20
C ARG A 142 25.57 -4.85 -10.69
N GLN A 143 26.63 -5.06 -11.48
CA GLN A 143 26.56 -4.87 -12.92
C GLN A 143 25.61 -5.88 -13.58
N LEU A 144 25.63 -7.14 -13.15
CA LEU A 144 24.72 -8.17 -13.65
C LEU A 144 23.25 -7.83 -13.40
N PHE A 145 22.93 -7.20 -12.25
CA PHE A 145 21.59 -6.69 -11.97
C PHE A 145 21.16 -5.63 -13.01
N HIS A 146 21.99 -4.59 -13.23
CA HIS A 146 21.71 -3.54 -14.21
C HIS A 146 21.62 -4.08 -15.63
N SER A 147 22.57 -4.93 -16.04
CA SER A 147 22.58 -5.55 -17.37
C SER A 147 21.38 -6.49 -17.58
N SER A 148 20.89 -7.16 -16.54
CA SER A 148 19.68 -7.99 -16.64
C SER A 148 18.44 -7.14 -16.91
N ILE A 149 18.26 -6.02 -16.18
CA ILE A 149 17.12 -5.12 -16.37
C ILE A 149 17.19 -4.47 -17.76
N SER A 150 18.36 -3.97 -18.15
CA SER A 150 18.57 -3.38 -19.49
C SER A 150 18.18 -4.38 -20.59
N LYS A 151 18.64 -5.64 -20.47
CA LYS A 151 18.33 -6.69 -21.44
C LYS A 151 16.83 -7.03 -21.49
N ILE A 152 16.16 -7.09 -20.35
CA ILE A 152 14.72 -7.37 -20.28
C ILE A 152 13.92 -6.25 -20.97
N LEU A 153 14.28 -4.99 -20.72
CA LEU A 153 13.54 -3.81 -21.21
C LEU A 153 13.91 -3.39 -22.64
N GLU A 154 14.87 -4.05 -23.29
CA GLU A 154 15.39 -3.70 -24.62
C GLU A 154 14.28 -3.55 -25.66
N ASN A 155 13.27 -4.42 -25.64
CA ASN A 155 12.16 -4.41 -26.60
C ASN A 155 11.24 -3.18 -26.48
N LEU A 156 11.19 -2.51 -25.32
CA LEU A 156 10.43 -1.27 -25.15
C LEU A 156 11.15 -0.05 -25.74
N ARG A 157 12.48 -0.12 -25.90
CA ARG A 157 13.32 1.03 -26.27
C ARG A 157 12.92 1.69 -27.59
N PRO A 158 12.60 0.97 -28.69
CA PRO A 158 12.19 1.61 -29.94
C PRO A 158 10.93 2.48 -29.77
N GLY A 159 9.93 1.97 -29.06
CA GLY A 159 8.66 2.64 -28.77
C GLY A 159 8.79 3.84 -27.81
N MET A 160 9.98 4.10 -27.25
CA MET A 160 10.25 5.32 -26.48
C MET A 160 10.67 6.51 -27.37
N THR A 161 11.00 6.29 -28.63
CA THR A 161 11.40 7.38 -29.56
C THR A 161 10.47 7.49 -30.75
N LYS A 162 9.94 6.36 -31.22
CA LYS A 162 9.01 6.32 -32.35
C LYS A 162 7.65 5.86 -31.85
N PRO A 163 6.58 6.64 -32.07
CA PRO A 163 5.26 6.21 -31.65
C PRO A 163 4.78 5.01 -32.45
N GLU A 164 4.06 4.12 -31.78
CA GLU A 164 3.38 2.98 -32.39
C GLU A 164 1.86 3.10 -32.25
N VAL A 165 1.11 2.46 -33.14
CA VAL A 165 -0.36 2.47 -33.08
C VAL A 165 -0.81 1.26 -32.29
N MET A 166 -1.53 1.50 -31.20
CA MET A 166 -1.96 0.48 -30.26
C MET A 166 -3.46 0.52 -30.05
N HIS A 167 -4.09 -0.65 -30.00
CA HIS A 167 -5.49 -0.80 -29.58
C HIS A 167 -5.59 -0.73 -28.07
N PHE A 168 -6.62 -0.06 -27.56
CA PHE A 168 -6.88 0.10 -26.14
C PHE A 168 -8.19 -0.58 -25.73
N GLY A 169 -8.37 -0.80 -24.42
CA GLY A 169 -9.58 -1.39 -23.86
C GLY A 169 -10.86 -0.58 -24.11
N ASP A 170 -10.74 0.69 -24.52
CA ASP A 170 -11.85 1.55 -24.94
C ASP A 170 -12.33 1.30 -26.38
N GLY A 171 -11.72 0.35 -27.09
CA GLY A 171 -12.04 0.02 -28.49
C GLY A 171 -11.39 0.95 -29.51
N HIS A 172 -10.57 1.91 -29.10
CA HIS A 172 -9.93 2.87 -29.99
C HIS A 172 -8.45 2.57 -30.22
N TYR A 173 -7.92 3.07 -31.33
CA TYR A 173 -6.50 3.01 -31.66
C TYR A 173 -5.82 4.34 -31.34
N TRP A 174 -4.76 4.27 -30.54
CA TRP A 174 -4.00 5.43 -30.09
C TRP A 174 -2.56 5.35 -30.56
N ARG A 175 -1.95 6.49 -30.87
CA ARG A 175 -0.49 6.58 -31.05
C ARG A 175 0.14 6.59 -29.66
N VAL A 176 0.96 5.61 -29.34
CA VAL A 176 1.58 5.44 -28.02
C VAL A 176 3.07 5.73 -28.10
N ILE A 177 3.58 6.41 -27.08
CA ILE A 177 5.01 6.52 -26.82
C ILE A 177 5.30 6.11 -25.38
N TYR A 178 6.27 5.22 -25.20
CA TYR A 178 6.63 4.69 -23.90
C TYR A 178 7.69 5.56 -23.19
N GLY A 179 7.77 5.43 -21.88
CA GLY A 179 8.91 5.91 -21.10
C GLY A 179 9.02 5.15 -19.78
N LEU A 180 10.22 5.05 -19.23
CA LEU A 180 10.41 4.43 -17.92
C LEU A 180 9.99 5.42 -16.83
N GLY A 181 9.05 4.99 -16.00
CA GLY A 181 8.51 5.73 -14.87
C GLY A 181 9.16 5.32 -13.55
N PRO A 182 8.49 5.61 -12.41
CA PRO A 182 9.02 5.31 -11.10
C PRO A 182 9.36 3.84 -10.88
N TYR A 183 10.33 3.61 -10.01
CA TYR A 183 10.79 2.29 -9.59
C TYR A 183 10.48 2.08 -8.09
N ILE A 184 9.62 1.10 -7.80
CA ILE A 184 9.14 0.74 -6.45
C ILE A 184 10.12 -0.26 -5.82
N THR A 185 10.87 0.18 -4.81
CA THR A 185 11.91 -0.61 -4.14
C THR A 185 12.13 -0.17 -2.69
N ASP A 186 12.66 -1.09 -1.88
CA ASP A 186 13.20 -0.78 -0.56
C ASP A 186 14.53 0.00 -0.64
N TYR A 187 15.07 0.42 0.49
CA TYR A 187 16.27 1.27 0.51
C TYR A 187 17.52 0.56 -0.04
N GLU A 188 17.71 -0.71 0.28
CA GLU A 188 18.83 -1.51 -0.18
C GLU A 188 18.86 -1.62 -1.72
N GLU A 189 17.69 -1.81 -2.32
CA GLU A 189 17.53 -1.85 -3.77
C GLU A 189 17.60 -0.45 -4.40
N GLN A 190 17.09 0.60 -3.75
CA GLN A 190 17.29 1.99 -4.19
C GLN A 190 18.79 2.35 -4.28
N VAL A 191 19.59 1.92 -3.30
CA VAL A 191 21.06 2.10 -3.29
C VAL A 191 21.71 1.37 -4.48
N LEU A 192 21.21 0.17 -4.81
CA LEU A 192 21.67 -0.61 -5.95
C LEU A 192 21.33 0.05 -7.29
N LEU A 193 20.09 0.52 -7.43
CA LEU A 193 19.56 1.19 -8.61
C LEU A 193 20.30 2.50 -8.89
N ALA A 194 20.44 3.36 -7.86
CA ALA A 194 21.07 4.67 -7.98
C ALA A 194 22.61 4.61 -8.04
N CYS A 195 23.22 3.42 -7.98
CA CYS A 195 24.66 3.20 -7.96
C CYS A 195 25.39 3.99 -6.87
N ILE A 196 24.78 4.10 -5.68
CA ILE A 196 25.35 4.83 -4.55
C ILE A 196 25.93 3.90 -3.46
N VAL A 197 26.68 4.50 -2.54
CA VAL A 197 27.20 3.85 -1.34
C VAL A 197 26.08 3.77 -0.30
N HIS A 198 26.03 2.68 0.47
CA HIS A 198 25.05 2.54 1.54
C HIS A 198 25.21 3.66 2.59
N SER A 199 24.11 3.99 3.26
CA SER A 199 23.93 5.14 4.16
C SER A 199 23.86 6.53 3.49
N TRP A 200 23.82 6.62 2.16
CA TRP A 200 23.56 7.87 1.43
C TRP A 200 22.11 7.95 0.94
N CYS A 201 21.62 9.17 0.71
CA CYS A 201 20.31 9.35 0.07
C CYS A 201 20.41 9.04 -1.44
N PRO A 202 19.51 8.19 -1.99
CA PRO A 202 19.46 7.93 -3.43
C PRO A 202 18.92 9.12 -4.22
N ARG A 203 18.22 10.09 -3.60
CA ARG A 203 17.61 11.22 -4.31
C ARG A 203 18.34 12.54 -4.17
N CYS A 204 19.02 12.80 -3.05
CA CYS A 204 19.66 14.08 -2.78
C CYS A 204 21.13 13.93 -2.37
N MET A 205 21.82 15.06 -2.34
CA MET A 205 23.25 15.15 -2.05
C MET A 205 23.56 15.36 -0.57
N SER A 206 22.58 15.18 0.33
CA SER A 206 22.81 15.34 1.76
C SER A 206 23.89 14.36 2.21
N HIS A 207 24.87 14.88 2.93
CA HIS A 207 26.00 14.11 3.37
C HIS A 207 25.56 13.01 4.35
N ARG A 208 26.10 11.79 4.24
CA ARG A 208 25.69 10.61 5.05
C ARG A 208 25.76 10.78 6.57
N LYS A 209 26.52 11.78 7.07
CA LYS A 209 26.63 12.11 8.51
C LYS A 209 25.62 13.19 8.96
N ASN A 210 24.97 13.88 8.02
CA ASN A 210 24.02 14.94 8.29
C ASN A 210 22.91 14.95 7.23
N LEU A 211 22.12 13.88 7.19
CA LEU A 211 21.05 13.73 6.20
C LEU A 211 19.92 14.75 6.38
N ASP A 212 19.72 15.32 7.57
CA ASP A 212 18.69 16.33 7.82
C ASP A 212 19.01 17.70 7.18
N ALA A 213 20.24 17.90 6.68
CA ALA A 213 20.58 19.11 5.97
C ALA A 213 19.84 19.19 4.63
N ASN A 214 19.33 20.38 4.31
CA ASN A 214 18.80 20.68 2.99
C ASN A 214 19.90 20.52 1.95
N SER A 215 19.61 19.78 0.89
CA SER A 215 20.51 19.61 -0.24
C SER A 215 19.74 19.53 -1.55
N LEU A 216 20.47 19.71 -2.64
CA LEU A 216 19.90 19.57 -3.98
C LEU A 216 19.71 18.09 -4.34
N CYS A 217 18.79 17.85 -5.27
CA CYS A 217 18.59 16.51 -5.83
C CYS A 217 19.79 16.08 -6.68
N ARG A 218 20.04 14.77 -6.71
CA ARG A 218 20.97 14.14 -7.64
C ARG A 218 20.36 14.17 -9.05
N SER A 219 21.23 14.18 -10.05
CA SER A 219 20.84 14.05 -11.46
C SER A 219 21.95 13.32 -12.21
N HIS A 220 21.60 12.67 -13.33
CA HIS A 220 22.58 12.03 -14.20
C HIS A 220 23.71 12.99 -14.59
N ASN A 221 23.36 14.17 -15.12
CA ASN A 221 24.33 15.18 -15.56
C ASN A 221 25.33 15.56 -14.45
N HIS A 222 24.85 15.73 -13.22
CA HIS A 222 25.73 16.05 -12.11
C HIS A 222 26.62 14.88 -11.72
N THR A 223 26.08 13.67 -11.65
CA THR A 223 26.86 12.47 -11.34
C THR A 223 27.93 12.19 -12.40
N GLU A 224 27.61 12.36 -13.69
CA GLU A 224 28.57 12.19 -14.79
C GLU A 224 29.70 13.20 -14.69
N ALA A 225 29.39 14.49 -14.47
CA ALA A 225 30.41 15.52 -14.26
C ALA A 225 31.30 15.22 -13.05
N LEU A 226 30.74 14.68 -11.95
CA LEU A 226 31.55 14.25 -10.81
C LEU A 226 32.48 13.08 -11.17
N ILE A 227 32.00 12.10 -11.95
CA ILE A 227 32.80 10.94 -12.37
C ILE A 227 33.99 11.36 -13.24
N GLU A 228 33.84 12.40 -14.06
CA GLU A 228 34.89 12.93 -14.93
C GLU A 228 35.96 13.73 -14.16
N GLU A 229 35.55 14.52 -13.17
CA GLU A 229 36.42 15.52 -12.53
C GLU A 229 37.00 15.08 -11.17
N VAL A 230 36.37 14.14 -10.47
CA VAL A 230 36.68 13.82 -9.07
C VAL A 230 37.38 12.47 -8.94
N SER A 231 38.32 12.37 -7.98
CA SER A 231 39.02 11.12 -7.72
C SER A 231 38.06 10.01 -7.26
N SER A 232 38.39 8.75 -7.54
CA SER A 232 37.57 7.60 -7.13
C SER A 232 37.33 7.51 -5.62
N THR A 233 38.28 8.00 -4.83
CA THR A 233 38.21 8.00 -3.36
C THR A 233 37.22 9.07 -2.89
N ASP A 234 37.34 10.29 -3.41
CA ASP A 234 36.47 11.40 -3.02
C ASP A 234 35.03 11.18 -3.51
N LEU A 235 34.84 10.57 -4.70
CA LEU A 235 33.52 10.14 -5.17
C LEU A 235 32.83 9.21 -4.18
N TRP A 236 33.57 8.29 -3.58
CA TRP A 236 33.04 7.34 -2.62
C TRP A 236 32.77 7.99 -1.26
N ASP A 237 33.73 8.75 -0.74
CA ASP A 237 33.71 9.27 0.63
C ASP A 237 32.89 10.56 0.79
N GLU A 238 32.95 11.47 -0.20
CA GLU A 238 32.33 12.81 -0.13
C GLU A 238 31.01 12.91 -0.93
N TYR A 239 30.79 12.03 -1.92
CA TYR A 239 29.58 12.06 -2.76
C TYR A 239 28.75 10.78 -2.70
N GLY A 240 29.31 9.69 -2.17
CA GLY A 240 28.65 8.39 -2.09
C GLY A 240 28.34 7.77 -3.45
N VAL A 241 29.11 8.07 -4.50
CA VAL A 241 28.90 7.58 -5.87
C VAL A 241 29.85 6.42 -6.19
N ILE A 242 29.33 5.41 -6.89
CA ILE A 242 30.11 4.26 -7.33
C ILE A 242 30.34 4.35 -8.84
N HIS A 243 31.44 5.03 -9.21
CA HIS A 243 31.85 5.31 -10.60
C HIS A 243 32.02 4.09 -11.51
N ASN A 244 32.24 2.91 -10.93
CA ASN A 244 32.59 1.69 -11.67
C ASN A 244 31.40 0.85 -12.14
N LEU A 245 30.19 1.40 -12.10
CA LEU A 245 28.95 0.73 -12.51
C LEU A 245 28.25 1.57 -13.58
N VAL A 246 27.68 0.89 -14.57
CA VAL A 246 26.81 1.54 -15.55
C VAL A 246 25.36 1.23 -15.17
N PRO A 247 24.56 2.21 -14.75
CA PRO A 247 23.16 2.00 -14.43
C PRO A 247 22.38 1.69 -15.71
N PHE A 248 21.38 0.80 -15.61
CA PHE A 248 20.57 0.39 -16.77
C PHE A 248 19.84 1.57 -17.44
N THR A 249 19.58 2.64 -16.68
CA THR A 249 18.89 3.84 -17.16
C THR A 249 19.65 4.58 -18.26
N ASN A 250 20.98 4.41 -18.36
CA ASN A 250 21.79 5.02 -19.41
C ASN A 250 21.48 4.46 -20.81
N ASP A 251 20.88 3.27 -20.90
CA ASP A 251 20.53 2.64 -22.18
C ASP A 251 19.21 3.19 -22.76
N PHE A 252 18.43 3.95 -21.98
CA PHE A 252 17.06 4.38 -22.33
C PHE A 252 16.92 5.91 -22.40
N PRO A 253 16.16 6.44 -23.38
CA PRO A 253 15.97 7.87 -23.54
C PRO A 253 15.06 8.47 -22.46
N ARG A 254 15.37 9.69 -22.01
CA ARG A 254 14.59 10.47 -21.03
C ARG A 254 14.45 9.80 -19.64
N VAL A 255 15.44 9.00 -19.25
CA VAL A 255 15.43 8.27 -17.97
C VAL A 255 16.56 8.78 -17.07
N ASP A 256 16.21 9.19 -15.85
CA ASP A 256 17.16 9.56 -14.79
C ASP A 256 16.77 8.82 -13.51
N ILE A 257 17.62 7.88 -13.07
CA ILE A 257 17.29 7.00 -11.94
C ILE A 257 17.03 7.78 -10.65
N TYR A 258 17.70 8.92 -10.45
CA TYR A 258 17.56 9.72 -9.23
C TYR A 258 16.18 10.39 -9.12
N GLN A 259 15.56 10.66 -10.27
CA GLN A 259 14.20 11.20 -10.32
C GLN A 259 13.15 10.11 -10.13
N LEU A 260 13.43 8.89 -10.61
CA LEU A 260 12.47 7.78 -10.68
C LEU A 260 12.37 6.93 -9.42
N ILE A 261 13.09 7.24 -8.34
CA ILE A 261 12.89 6.54 -7.07
C ILE A 261 11.50 6.86 -6.49
N ALA A 262 10.63 5.85 -6.39
CA ALA A 262 9.27 5.98 -5.87
C ALA A 262 9.24 6.12 -4.33
N PRO A 263 8.20 6.77 -3.76
CA PRO A 263 7.96 6.71 -2.31
C PRO A 263 7.57 5.29 -1.88
N ASP A 264 8.01 4.85 -0.70
CA ASP A 264 7.67 3.53 -0.17
C ASP A 264 7.16 3.64 1.28
N LEU A 265 5.83 3.67 1.43
CA LEU A 265 5.18 3.74 2.75
C LEU A 265 5.54 2.54 3.63
N LEU A 266 5.68 1.35 3.06
CA LEU A 266 5.91 0.12 3.79
C LEU A 266 7.33 0.04 4.33
N HIS A 267 8.35 0.16 3.49
CA HIS A 267 9.74 0.00 3.94
C HIS A 267 10.31 1.26 4.59
N GLN A 268 9.92 2.46 4.14
CA GLN A 268 10.50 3.69 4.69
C GLN A 268 9.80 4.14 5.97
N LEU A 269 8.47 4.22 5.96
CA LEU A 269 7.73 4.75 7.12
C LEU A 269 7.46 3.66 8.15
N ILE A 270 6.89 2.53 7.72
CA ILE A 270 6.32 1.55 8.65
C ILE A 270 7.37 0.58 9.18
N LYS A 271 8.11 -0.11 8.30
CA LYS A 271 9.22 -0.98 8.73
C LYS A 271 10.41 -0.14 9.20
N GLY A 272 10.86 0.82 8.40
CA GLY A 272 12.05 1.61 8.73
C GLY A 272 11.85 2.57 9.90
N THR A 273 11.14 3.67 9.67
CA THR A 273 11.04 4.75 10.67
C THR A 273 10.29 4.32 11.93
N PHE A 274 9.15 3.65 11.81
CA PHE A 274 8.38 3.25 12.97
C PHE A 274 9.00 2.04 13.68
N LYS A 275 9.04 0.88 13.02
CA LYS A 275 9.42 -0.37 13.68
C LYS A 275 10.92 -0.44 13.98
N ASP A 276 11.78 -0.22 13.00
CA ASP A 276 13.21 -0.46 13.14
C ASP A 276 13.93 0.69 13.86
N HIS A 277 13.36 1.91 13.85
CA HIS A 277 13.89 3.05 14.59
C HIS A 277 13.09 3.36 15.85
N LEU A 278 11.88 3.91 15.74
CA LEU A 278 11.17 4.45 16.91
C LEU A 278 10.87 3.40 17.98
N VAL A 279 10.37 2.22 17.61
CA VAL A 279 10.08 1.14 18.59
C VAL A 279 11.36 0.62 19.24
N ASP A 280 12.42 0.40 18.46
CA ASP A 280 13.74 0.00 18.99
C ASP A 280 14.31 1.06 19.96
N TRP A 281 14.20 2.34 19.63
CA TRP A 281 14.68 3.44 20.47
C TRP A 281 13.93 3.52 21.79
N VAL A 282 12.60 3.33 21.79
CA VAL A 282 11.86 3.27 23.05
C VAL A 282 12.25 2.03 23.86
N GLY A 283 12.46 0.89 23.22
CA GLY A 283 12.99 -0.31 23.89
C GLY A 283 14.33 -0.03 24.58
N LYS A 284 15.27 0.60 23.87
CA LYS A 284 16.58 1.02 24.43
C LYS A 284 16.44 2.03 25.55
N TYR A 285 15.54 3.02 25.41
CA TYR A 285 15.24 3.99 26.45
C TYR A 285 14.74 3.31 27.74
N LEU A 286 13.76 2.41 27.62
CA LEU A 286 13.22 1.68 28.76
C LEU A 286 14.30 0.84 29.46
N HIS A 287 15.16 0.19 28.69
CA HIS A 287 16.31 -0.54 29.24
C HIS A 287 17.29 0.38 29.99
N HIS A 288 17.55 1.57 29.46
CA HIS A 288 18.44 2.55 30.09
C HIS A 288 17.88 3.07 31.42
N VAL A 289 16.59 3.38 31.48
CA VAL A 289 15.96 4.02 32.64
C VAL A 289 15.50 3.01 33.70
N HIS A 290 14.94 1.88 33.29
CA HIS A 290 14.30 0.91 34.20
C HIS A 290 15.11 -0.39 34.38
N GLY A 291 16.26 -0.50 33.71
CA GLY A 291 17.04 -1.74 33.65
C GLY A 291 16.33 -2.85 32.87
N LYS A 292 17.03 -3.96 32.63
CA LYS A 292 16.54 -5.04 31.75
C LYS A 292 15.19 -5.61 32.19
N LYS A 293 15.08 -6.07 33.44
CA LYS A 293 13.85 -6.68 33.99
C LYS A 293 12.69 -5.68 34.07
N GLY A 294 12.98 -4.41 34.37
CA GLY A 294 11.96 -3.36 34.44
C GLY A 294 11.38 -3.06 33.06
N ALA A 295 12.25 -2.93 32.06
CA ALA A 295 11.86 -2.73 30.66
C ALA A 295 11.02 -3.90 30.12
N GLU A 296 11.46 -5.15 30.34
CA GLU A 296 10.73 -6.36 29.92
C GLU A 296 9.33 -6.40 30.55
N LYS A 297 9.20 -6.07 31.84
CA LYS A 297 7.89 -6.00 32.51
C LYS A 297 6.97 -4.94 31.90
N ILE A 298 7.52 -3.78 31.54
CA ILE A 298 6.77 -2.69 30.89
C ILE A 298 6.35 -3.13 29.48
N GLN A 299 7.24 -3.76 28.72
CA GLN A 299 6.95 -4.30 27.39
C GLN A 299 5.87 -5.39 27.44
N ASP A 300 5.95 -6.33 28.39
CA ASP A 300 4.93 -7.36 28.63
C ASP A 300 3.55 -6.73 28.93
N GLU A 301 3.53 -5.63 29.70
CA GLU A 301 2.30 -4.91 30.00
C GLU A 301 1.69 -4.27 28.74
N ILE A 302 2.54 -3.65 27.91
CA ILE A 302 2.13 -3.08 26.62
C ILE A 302 1.60 -4.17 25.69
N ASP A 303 2.30 -5.30 25.58
CA ASP A 303 1.91 -6.43 24.74
C ASP A 303 0.59 -7.06 25.20
N ARG A 304 0.37 -7.23 26.51
CA ARG A 304 -0.92 -7.71 27.05
C ARG A 304 -2.06 -6.76 26.68
N ARG A 305 -1.85 -5.44 26.75
CA ARG A 305 -2.85 -4.45 26.35
C ARG A 305 -3.11 -4.48 24.85
N TYR A 306 -2.07 -4.67 24.05
CA TYR A 306 -2.19 -4.89 22.61
C TYR A 306 -3.03 -6.14 22.29
N VAL A 307 -2.77 -7.27 22.97
CA VAL A 307 -3.55 -8.50 22.80
C VAL A 307 -5.03 -8.28 23.15
N LEU A 308 -5.32 -7.54 24.22
CA LEU A 308 -6.69 -7.19 24.60
C LEU A 308 -7.39 -6.35 23.53
N LEU A 309 -6.69 -5.38 22.93
CA LEU A 309 -7.21 -4.62 21.78
C LEU A 309 -7.40 -5.52 20.56
N ARG A 310 -6.45 -6.40 20.25
CA ARG A 310 -6.51 -7.33 19.09
C ARG A 310 -7.67 -8.33 19.18
N LEU A 311 -7.98 -8.85 20.38
CA LEU A 311 -9.13 -9.75 20.60
C LEU A 311 -10.47 -9.08 20.30
N VAL A 312 -10.53 -7.75 20.31
CA VAL A 312 -11.73 -6.96 19.95
C VAL A 312 -11.83 -6.78 18.44
N TYR A 313 -10.71 -6.60 17.73
CA TYR A 313 -10.70 -6.49 16.26
C TYR A 313 -10.90 -7.84 15.56
N ALA A 314 -10.45 -8.95 16.17
CA ALA A 314 -10.56 -10.29 15.61
C ALA A 314 -11.96 -10.94 15.72
N ARG A 315 -12.95 -10.27 16.35
CA ARG A 315 -14.34 -10.75 16.40
C ARG A 315 -15.14 -10.48 15.12
N HIS A 316 -14.60 -9.69 14.19
CA HIS A 316 -15.04 -9.72 12.80
C HIS A 316 -14.09 -10.67 12.09
N GLU A 317 -14.51 -11.92 11.94
CA GLU A 317 -13.76 -12.92 11.17
C GLU A 317 -13.52 -12.39 9.77
N VAL A 318 -12.26 -12.08 9.47
CA VAL A 318 -11.79 -12.07 8.09
C VAL A 318 -10.68 -13.10 8.03
N HIS A 319 -10.99 -14.22 7.41
CA HIS A 319 -10.09 -15.34 7.17
C HIS A 319 -8.93 -15.00 6.22
N ASP A 320 -8.91 -13.79 5.66
CA ASP A 320 -7.88 -13.34 4.72
C ASP A 320 -6.79 -12.48 5.36
N GLY A 321 -5.62 -13.10 5.56
CA GLY A 321 -4.40 -12.51 6.09
C GLY A 321 -3.68 -11.58 5.11
N GLY A 322 -4.34 -10.50 4.68
CA GLY A 322 -3.73 -9.44 3.85
C GLY A 322 -2.76 -8.54 4.62
N ILE A 323 -1.84 -7.91 3.88
CA ILE A 323 -0.84 -6.94 4.38
C ILE A 323 -1.50 -5.78 5.15
N MET A 324 -2.73 -5.43 4.79
CA MET A 324 -3.53 -4.40 5.45
C MET A 324 -3.89 -4.72 6.91
N ILE A 325 -4.09 -5.99 7.29
CA ILE A 325 -4.27 -6.38 8.70
C ILE A 325 -2.97 -6.14 9.47
N ARG A 326 -1.80 -6.33 8.85
CA ARG A 326 -0.51 -5.99 9.49
C ARG A 326 -0.36 -4.49 9.68
N PHE A 327 -0.73 -3.67 8.69
CA PHE A 327 -0.68 -2.20 8.81
C PHE A 327 -1.57 -1.68 9.93
N LEU A 328 -2.84 -2.07 9.93
CA LEU A 328 -3.77 -1.69 11.00
C LEU A 328 -3.28 -2.22 12.35
N CYS A 329 -2.76 -3.45 12.42
CA CYS A 329 -2.15 -3.99 13.63
C CYS A 329 -0.93 -3.19 14.12
N GLU A 330 -0.05 -2.71 13.23
CA GLU A 330 1.11 -1.89 13.61
C GLU A 330 0.71 -0.47 14.01
N TYR A 331 -0.25 0.17 13.32
CA TYR A 331 -0.84 1.45 13.76
C TYR A 331 -1.59 1.30 15.09
N LEU A 332 -2.26 0.17 15.31
CA LEU A 332 -2.90 -0.15 16.59
C LEU A 332 -1.85 -0.42 17.67
N ARG A 333 -0.75 -1.14 17.39
CA ARG A 333 0.41 -1.25 18.30
C ARG A 333 0.93 0.12 18.65
N MET A 334 1.18 0.96 17.65
CA MET A 334 1.65 2.32 17.79
C MET A 334 0.71 3.15 18.67
N PHE A 335 -0.60 3.04 18.45
CA PHE A 335 -1.62 3.67 19.28
C PHE A 335 -1.65 3.11 20.71
N VAL A 336 -1.46 1.80 20.91
CA VAL A 336 -1.32 1.21 22.27
C VAL A 336 -0.08 1.75 22.96
N TRP A 337 1.02 1.91 22.23
CA TRP A 337 2.24 2.52 22.75
C TRP A 337 2.01 4.00 23.10
N ILE A 338 1.40 4.80 22.22
CA ILE A 338 1.19 6.24 22.41
C ILE A 338 0.11 6.55 23.45
N SER A 339 -1.00 5.82 23.44
CA SER A 339 -2.14 6.03 24.34
C SER A 339 -1.96 5.29 25.66
N GLY A 340 -1.26 4.15 25.66
CA GLY A 340 -1.01 3.35 26.84
C GLY A 340 0.13 3.88 27.72
N CYS A 341 1.19 4.44 27.12
CA CYS A 341 2.41 4.85 27.85
C CYS A 341 2.31 6.17 28.66
N PRO A 342 1.44 7.14 28.32
CA PRO A 342 1.30 8.39 29.10
C PRO A 342 0.00 8.42 29.92
N VAL A 343 -1.13 8.00 29.34
CA VAL A 343 -2.46 8.24 29.93
C VAL A 343 -2.84 7.19 30.99
N LEU A 344 -2.25 5.99 30.95
CA LEU A 344 -2.67 4.86 31.79
C LEU A 344 -1.53 4.16 32.56
N THR A 345 -0.28 4.64 32.45
CA THR A 345 0.90 3.94 33.00
C THR A 345 1.86 4.81 33.81
N GLY A 346 1.46 6.03 34.20
CA GLY A 346 2.23 6.79 35.18
C GLY A 346 3.57 7.35 34.70
N GLY A 347 3.74 7.58 33.39
CA GLY A 347 4.88 8.34 32.85
C GLY A 347 6.16 7.55 32.60
N TYR A 348 6.07 6.30 32.11
CA TYR A 348 7.26 5.48 31.79
C TYR A 348 8.14 6.06 30.68
N VAL A 349 7.60 6.92 29.80
CA VAL A 349 8.37 7.63 28.76
C VAL A 349 8.17 9.14 28.86
N PRO A 350 9.16 9.95 28.45
CA PRO A 350 9.04 11.40 28.45
C PRO A 350 7.92 11.85 27.52
N THR A 351 7.27 12.97 27.84
CA THR A 351 6.19 13.55 27.02
C THR A 351 6.64 13.80 25.58
N ASP A 352 7.89 14.20 25.36
CA ASP A 352 8.40 14.45 24.00
C ASP A 352 8.56 13.17 23.17
N VAL A 353 8.74 12.00 23.80
CA VAL A 353 8.65 10.72 23.07
C VAL A 353 7.24 10.54 22.52
N VAL A 354 6.21 10.79 23.33
CA VAL A 354 4.81 10.72 22.91
C VAL A 354 4.52 11.69 21.76
N ARG A 355 4.98 12.93 21.87
CA ARG A 355 4.83 13.95 20.83
C ARG A 355 5.55 13.56 19.54
N THR A 356 6.70 12.91 19.63
CA THR A 356 7.44 12.38 18.47
C THR A 356 6.57 11.38 17.70
N PHE A 357 6.01 10.40 18.40
CA PHE A 357 5.14 9.40 17.78
C PHE A 357 3.83 10.00 17.24
N HIS A 358 3.23 10.94 17.96
CA HIS A 358 2.03 11.64 17.49
C HIS A 358 2.30 12.39 16.19
N ALA A 359 3.37 13.20 16.13
CA ALA A 359 3.75 13.93 14.93
C ALA A 359 4.05 12.98 13.76
N PHE A 360 4.73 11.85 14.02
CA PHE A 360 5.00 10.85 13.00
C PHE A 360 3.75 10.10 12.52
N LEU A 361 2.80 9.79 13.40
CA LEU A 361 1.51 9.24 13.02
C LEU A 361 0.77 10.20 12.10
N GLU A 362 0.67 11.45 12.51
CA GLU A 362 -0.03 12.48 11.76
C GLU A 362 0.58 12.63 10.36
N PHE A 363 1.91 12.67 10.27
CA PHE A 363 2.62 12.61 8.99
C PHE A 363 2.20 11.38 8.17
N CYS A 364 2.24 10.18 8.75
CA CYS A 364 1.84 8.94 8.08
C CYS A 364 0.39 8.98 7.55
N TYR A 365 -0.54 9.50 8.35
CA TYR A 365 -1.94 9.61 7.96
C TYR A 365 -2.10 10.57 6.78
N LEU A 366 -1.48 11.76 6.85
CA LEU A 366 -1.60 12.78 5.81
C LEU A 366 -1.03 12.32 4.46
N VAL A 367 0.12 11.64 4.45
CA VAL A 367 0.72 11.12 3.20
C VAL A 367 -0.04 9.93 2.60
N GLN A 368 -0.95 9.33 3.35
CA GLN A 368 -1.82 8.23 2.90
C GLN A 368 -3.19 8.72 2.40
N HIS A 369 -3.45 10.02 2.40
CA HIS A 369 -4.68 10.56 1.82
C HIS A 369 -4.75 10.22 0.33
N ASN A 370 -5.95 9.85 -0.13
CA ASN A 370 -6.19 9.56 -1.54
C ASN A 370 -6.18 10.80 -2.42
N ILE A 371 -6.45 11.97 -1.84
CA ILE A 371 -6.32 13.25 -2.49
C ILE A 371 -5.47 14.12 -1.59
N ILE A 372 -4.33 14.56 -2.09
CA ILE A 372 -3.45 15.48 -1.39
C ILE A 372 -3.59 16.85 -2.05
N THR A 373 -3.83 17.88 -1.25
CA THR A 373 -3.96 19.26 -1.71
C THR A 373 -2.77 20.08 -1.22
N GLU A 374 -2.61 21.31 -1.72
CA GLU A 374 -1.58 22.23 -1.19
C GLU A 374 -1.71 22.46 0.32
N SER A 375 -2.93 22.54 0.87
CA SER A 375 -3.11 22.69 2.32
C SER A 375 -2.67 21.42 3.08
N THR A 376 -2.91 20.24 2.50
CA THR A 376 -2.42 18.97 3.03
C THR A 376 -0.89 18.91 2.99
N LEU A 377 -0.25 19.41 1.92
CA LEU A 377 1.22 19.48 1.84
C LEU A 377 1.82 20.37 2.95
N VAL A 378 1.17 21.48 3.27
CA VAL A 378 1.56 22.33 4.41
C VAL A 378 1.44 21.57 5.73
N GLN A 379 0.36 20.80 5.94
CA GLN A 379 0.20 19.98 7.13
C GLN A 379 1.25 18.85 7.21
N ILE A 380 1.59 18.23 6.07
CA ILE A 380 2.66 17.22 5.99
C ILE A 380 3.99 17.82 6.43
N GLN A 381 4.33 19.03 5.96
CA GLN A 381 5.56 19.72 6.37
C GLN A 381 5.55 20.05 7.86
N ASP A 382 4.44 20.59 8.39
CA ASP A 382 4.33 20.90 9.82
C ASP A 382 4.47 19.64 10.70
N ALA A 383 3.83 18.53 10.32
CA ALA A 383 3.95 17.26 11.02
C ALA A 383 5.40 16.73 10.99
N LEU A 384 6.10 16.86 9.85
CA LEU A 384 7.50 16.49 9.72
C LEU A 384 8.42 17.38 10.58
N ASP A 385 8.18 18.69 10.60
CA ASP A 385 8.94 19.64 11.41
C ASP A 385 8.77 19.37 12.91
N ARG A 386 7.54 19.06 13.34
CA ARG A 386 7.27 18.62 14.71
C ARG A 386 7.96 17.30 15.03
N PHE A 387 7.93 16.34 14.12
CA PHE A 387 8.62 15.07 14.28
C PHE A 387 10.14 15.27 14.48
N HIS A 388 10.78 16.06 13.61
CA HIS A 388 12.20 16.40 13.71
C HIS A 388 12.54 17.16 15.01
N ARG A 389 11.63 18.03 15.48
CA ARG A 389 11.79 18.76 16.74
C ARG A 389 11.76 17.81 17.95
N TYR A 390 10.74 16.98 18.05
CA TYR A 390 10.52 16.16 19.25
C TYR A 390 11.45 14.94 19.33
N ARG A 391 11.86 14.36 18.18
CA ARG A 391 12.75 13.17 18.18
C ARG A 391 14.10 13.41 18.84
N LYS A 392 14.53 14.68 18.99
CA LYS A 392 15.74 15.07 19.71
C LYS A 392 15.78 14.57 21.16
N VAL A 393 14.62 14.23 21.74
CA VAL A 393 14.55 13.58 23.06
C VAL A 393 15.38 12.29 23.13
N PHE A 394 15.48 11.54 22.04
CA PHE A 394 16.27 10.29 21.98
C PHE A 394 17.78 10.53 21.96
N GLU A 395 18.21 11.68 21.45
CA GLU A 395 19.61 12.12 21.54
C GLU A 395 19.90 12.64 22.95
N SER A 396 19.04 13.49 23.52
CA SER A 396 19.23 14.04 24.87
C SER A 396 19.21 12.99 25.97
N THR A 397 18.49 11.88 25.76
CA THR A 397 18.46 10.72 26.68
C THR A 397 19.60 9.74 26.44
N GLY A 398 20.50 10.00 25.48
CA GLY A 398 21.65 9.15 25.17
C GLY A 398 21.31 7.83 24.48
N VAL A 399 20.08 7.68 23.96
CA VAL A 399 19.60 6.45 23.31
C VAL A 399 20.13 6.34 21.90
N VAL A 400 20.25 7.46 21.19
CA VAL A 400 20.64 7.53 19.78
C VAL A 400 21.78 8.54 19.60
N PRO A 401 22.87 8.16 18.89
CA PRO A 401 24.01 9.06 18.68
C PRO A 401 23.85 9.99 17.47
N THR A 402 22.96 9.68 16.53
CA THR A 402 22.71 10.49 15.32
C THR A 402 21.36 10.16 14.69
N PHE A 403 20.73 11.15 14.05
CA PHE A 403 19.51 10.98 13.25
C PHE A 403 19.77 10.77 11.75
N SER A 404 21.04 10.59 11.36
CA SER A 404 21.43 10.43 9.95
C SER A 404 21.09 9.04 9.41
N LEU A 405 19.79 8.77 9.29
CA LEU A 405 19.21 7.48 8.91
C LEU A 405 18.43 7.64 7.59
N PRO A 406 18.83 6.94 6.51
CA PRO A 406 18.24 7.11 5.18
C PRO A 406 16.72 6.93 5.12
N GLN A 407 16.18 5.93 5.85
CA GLN A 407 14.73 5.67 5.87
C GLN A 407 13.95 6.75 6.63
N GLN A 408 14.53 7.45 7.62
CA GLN A 408 13.87 8.62 8.23
C GLN A 408 14.03 9.86 7.35
N HIS A 409 15.20 10.01 6.73
CA HIS A 409 15.46 11.11 5.82
C HIS A 409 14.53 11.09 4.60
N SER A 410 14.10 9.90 4.14
CA SER A 410 13.16 9.78 3.03
C SER A 410 11.85 10.56 3.25
N CYS A 411 11.41 10.75 4.50
CA CYS A 411 10.24 11.57 4.85
C CYS A 411 10.33 13.00 4.28
N SER A 412 11.54 13.57 4.20
CA SER A 412 11.79 14.91 3.66
C SER A 412 11.51 15.01 2.16
N HIS A 413 11.44 13.88 1.46
CA HIS A 413 11.19 13.83 0.01
C HIS A 413 9.70 13.64 -0.33
N TYR A 414 8.83 13.33 0.63
CA TYR A 414 7.43 12.98 0.33
C TYR A 414 6.66 14.12 -0.34
N ILE A 415 6.84 15.37 0.09
CA ILE A 415 6.16 16.52 -0.54
C ILE A 415 6.54 16.64 -2.02
N LEU A 416 7.84 16.50 -2.33
CA LEU A 416 8.34 16.51 -3.70
C LEU A 416 7.80 15.31 -4.49
N LEU A 417 7.81 14.11 -3.90
CA LEU A 417 7.32 12.89 -4.54
C LEU A 417 5.82 12.93 -4.83
N VAL A 418 5.03 13.51 -3.94
CA VAL A 418 3.59 13.72 -4.15
C VAL A 418 3.35 14.63 -5.35
N ARG A 419 4.09 15.74 -5.44
CA ARG A 419 3.98 16.66 -6.59
C ARG A 419 4.37 15.98 -7.89
N LEU A 420 5.44 15.18 -7.87
CA LEU A 420 5.95 14.49 -9.06
C LEU A 420 5.03 13.35 -9.53
N PHE A 421 4.51 12.54 -8.60
CA PHE A 421 3.92 11.24 -8.92
C PHE A 421 2.48 11.04 -8.46
N GLY A 422 1.84 12.05 -7.87
CA GLY A 422 0.52 11.87 -7.27
C GLY A 422 0.60 11.23 -5.89
N THR A 423 -0.50 10.65 -5.41
CA THR A 423 -0.53 10.07 -4.06
C THR A 423 0.33 8.81 -3.94
N PRO A 424 1.06 8.62 -2.82
CA PRO A 424 2.01 7.51 -2.68
C PRO A 424 1.36 6.12 -2.66
N ASN A 425 0.08 6.04 -2.36
CA ASN A 425 -0.66 4.78 -2.23
C ASN A 425 -0.54 3.92 -3.50
N GLY A 426 -0.56 4.56 -4.68
CA GLY A 426 -0.44 3.87 -5.95
C GLY A 426 0.99 3.50 -6.37
N LEU A 427 2.01 3.76 -5.56
CA LEU A 427 3.42 3.47 -5.91
C LEU A 427 4.20 2.81 -4.76
N CYS A 428 3.49 2.17 -3.83
CA CYS A 428 4.07 1.54 -2.66
C CYS A 428 4.47 0.08 -2.91
N SER A 429 5.52 -0.40 -2.23
CA SER A 429 5.93 -1.80 -2.30
C SER A 429 4.95 -2.76 -1.63
N SER A 430 3.90 -2.28 -0.94
CA SER A 430 2.79 -3.14 -0.50
C SER A 430 2.14 -3.85 -1.68
N ILE A 431 2.09 -3.19 -2.84
CA ILE A 431 1.51 -3.73 -4.07
C ILE A 431 2.33 -4.94 -4.56
N THR A 432 3.66 -4.81 -4.62
CA THR A 432 4.54 -5.91 -5.00
C THR A 432 4.59 -7.01 -3.93
N GLU A 433 4.54 -6.64 -2.65
CA GLU A 433 4.55 -7.61 -1.55
C GLU A 433 3.32 -8.53 -1.57
N THR A 434 2.13 -7.99 -1.86
CA THR A 434 0.92 -8.81 -2.02
C THR A 434 1.03 -9.69 -3.26
N LYS A 435 1.50 -9.15 -4.40
CA LYS A 435 1.67 -9.91 -5.65
C LYS A 435 2.72 -11.03 -5.53
N HIS A 436 3.67 -10.98 -4.58
CA HIS A 436 4.61 -12.09 -4.35
C HIS A 436 3.93 -13.40 -3.98
N ILE A 437 2.78 -13.36 -3.31
CA ILE A 437 2.06 -14.58 -2.93
C ILE A 437 1.65 -15.33 -4.21
N LYS A 438 0.85 -14.67 -5.05
CA LYS A 438 0.32 -15.23 -6.29
C LYS A 438 1.37 -15.43 -7.38
N ALA A 439 2.36 -14.55 -7.49
CA ALA A 439 3.29 -14.59 -8.61
C ALA A 439 4.63 -15.30 -8.32
N VAL A 440 4.93 -15.60 -7.05
CA VAL A 440 6.18 -16.26 -6.66
C VAL A 440 5.92 -17.48 -5.80
N LYS A 441 5.22 -17.34 -4.67
CA LYS A 441 5.08 -18.44 -3.68
C LYS A 441 4.19 -19.57 -4.19
N GLU A 442 3.02 -19.25 -4.72
CA GLU A 442 2.09 -20.24 -5.28
C GLU A 442 2.67 -20.97 -6.51
N PRO A 443 3.18 -20.28 -7.56
CA PRO A 443 3.85 -20.94 -8.68
C PRO A 443 5.04 -21.79 -8.24
N TRP A 444 5.79 -21.35 -7.24
CA TRP A 444 6.88 -22.16 -6.69
C TRP A 444 6.37 -23.43 -6.03
N ARG A 445 5.28 -23.37 -5.24
CA ARG A 445 4.64 -24.54 -4.62
C ARG A 445 4.11 -25.54 -5.65
N HIS A 446 3.63 -25.06 -6.80
CA HIS A 446 3.15 -25.90 -7.90
C HIS A 446 4.26 -26.40 -8.83
N SER A 447 5.47 -25.87 -8.73
CA SER A 447 6.61 -26.29 -9.56
C SER A 447 7.20 -27.62 -9.08
N SER A 448 8.00 -28.26 -9.92
CA SER A 448 8.80 -29.43 -9.52
C SER A 448 9.95 -29.10 -8.56
N HIS A 449 10.13 -27.81 -8.20
CA HIS A 449 11.26 -27.26 -7.45
C HIS A 449 12.65 -27.42 -8.10
N TYR A 450 12.76 -28.15 -9.21
CA TYR A 450 13.97 -28.29 -10.00
C TYR A 450 13.96 -27.32 -11.18
N LYS A 451 14.94 -26.40 -11.25
CA LYS A 451 14.98 -25.31 -12.24
C LYS A 451 13.62 -24.58 -12.34
N ALA A 452 13.08 -24.20 -11.18
CA ALA A 452 11.69 -23.73 -11.05
C ALA A 452 11.40 -22.39 -11.75
N LEU A 453 12.40 -21.55 -12.04
CA LEU A 453 12.20 -20.21 -12.62
C LEU A 453 11.35 -20.21 -13.90
N GLY A 454 11.71 -21.06 -14.87
CA GLY A 454 10.97 -21.17 -16.13
C GLY A 454 9.55 -21.69 -15.91
N GLN A 455 9.37 -22.68 -15.02
CA GLN A 455 8.05 -23.21 -14.67
C GLN A 455 7.17 -22.14 -14.03
N MET A 456 7.71 -21.36 -13.09
CA MET A 456 6.98 -20.28 -12.42
C MET A 456 6.50 -19.22 -13.40
N LEU A 457 7.33 -18.82 -14.37
CA LEU A 457 6.91 -17.85 -15.40
C LEU A 457 5.84 -18.41 -16.34
N VAL A 458 5.94 -19.66 -16.77
CA VAL A 458 4.92 -20.29 -17.62
C VAL A 458 3.59 -20.39 -16.86
N THR A 459 3.62 -20.76 -15.58
CA THR A 459 2.43 -20.77 -14.71
C THR A 459 1.81 -19.38 -14.62
N ASN A 460 2.61 -18.34 -14.32
CA ASN A 460 2.13 -16.95 -14.28
C ASN A 460 1.53 -16.52 -15.63
N GLN A 461 2.19 -16.84 -16.75
CA GLN A 461 1.68 -16.52 -18.08
C GLN A 461 0.34 -17.21 -18.36
N HIS A 462 0.18 -18.46 -17.93
CA HIS A 462 -1.08 -19.19 -18.10
C HIS A 462 -2.20 -18.57 -17.27
N LEU A 463 -1.94 -18.25 -15.99
CA LEU A 463 -2.92 -17.61 -15.11
C LEU A 463 -3.37 -16.25 -15.64
N ASP A 464 -2.42 -15.40 -16.09
CA ASP A 464 -2.74 -14.10 -16.69
C ASP A 464 -3.59 -14.25 -17.97
N LYS A 465 -3.29 -15.25 -18.81
CA LYS A 465 -4.09 -15.54 -20.03
C LYS A 465 -5.51 -15.99 -19.67
N LEU A 466 -5.67 -16.84 -18.66
CA LEU A 466 -6.99 -17.27 -18.19
C LEU A 466 -7.80 -16.10 -17.62
N ALA A 467 -7.15 -15.22 -16.84
CA ALA A 467 -7.78 -14.01 -16.33
C ALA A 467 -8.25 -13.09 -17.48
N ALA A 468 -7.38 -12.83 -18.46
CA ALA A 468 -7.72 -12.05 -19.64
C ALA A 468 -8.88 -12.68 -20.45
N SER A 469 -8.86 -14.00 -20.67
CA SER A 469 -9.97 -14.69 -21.35
C SER A 469 -11.29 -14.60 -20.58
N ARG A 470 -11.25 -14.66 -19.24
CA ARG A 470 -12.46 -14.50 -18.42
C ARG A 470 -13.06 -13.11 -18.58
N ILE A 471 -12.23 -12.07 -18.61
CA ILE A 471 -12.66 -10.69 -18.85
C ILE A 471 -13.31 -10.56 -20.23
N ASP A 472 -12.64 -11.07 -21.26
CA ASP A 472 -13.15 -11.06 -22.63
C ASP A 472 -14.49 -11.81 -22.78
N PHE A 473 -14.61 -13.00 -22.20
CA PHE A 473 -15.87 -13.76 -22.23
C PHE A 473 -16.98 -13.06 -21.45
N LYS A 474 -16.65 -12.39 -20.33
CA LYS A 474 -17.61 -11.60 -19.57
C LYS A 474 -18.08 -10.39 -20.37
N SER A 475 -17.20 -9.66 -21.05
CA SER A 475 -17.59 -8.49 -21.87
C SER A 475 -18.46 -8.88 -23.07
N HIS A 476 -18.28 -10.09 -23.61
CA HIS A 476 -19.16 -10.65 -24.65
C HIS A 476 -20.46 -11.28 -24.09
N GLY A 477 -20.68 -11.24 -22.78
CA GLY A 477 -21.85 -11.83 -22.12
C GLY A 477 -21.87 -13.37 -22.14
N MET A 478 -20.75 -14.01 -22.48
CA MET A 478 -20.61 -15.48 -22.56
C MET A 478 -20.55 -16.15 -21.19
N LEU A 479 -20.35 -15.37 -20.12
CA LEU A 479 -20.34 -15.82 -18.73
C LEU A 479 -21.58 -15.36 -17.93
N ASN A 480 -22.64 -14.95 -18.62
CA ASN A 480 -23.89 -14.55 -17.96
C ASN A 480 -24.76 -15.76 -17.64
N GLY A 481 -25.12 -15.93 -16.37
CA GLY A 481 -25.91 -17.06 -15.88
C GLY A 481 -25.05 -18.25 -15.46
N THR A 482 -25.70 -19.29 -14.93
CA THR A 482 -25.06 -20.55 -14.57
C THR A 482 -25.58 -21.68 -15.45
N CYS A 483 -24.85 -22.80 -15.53
CA CYS A 483 -25.38 -24.02 -16.16
C CYS A 483 -26.74 -24.41 -15.58
N LEU A 484 -26.97 -24.13 -14.28
CA LEU A 484 -28.25 -24.36 -13.61
C LEU A 484 -29.35 -23.42 -14.13
N SER A 485 -29.08 -22.11 -14.27
CA SER A 485 -30.10 -21.17 -14.77
C SER A 485 -30.48 -21.47 -16.22
N GLU A 486 -29.54 -21.87 -17.06
CA GLU A 486 -29.84 -22.27 -18.44
C GLU A 486 -30.59 -23.61 -18.48
N THR A 487 -30.23 -24.57 -17.62
CA THR A 487 -30.96 -25.84 -17.52
C THR A 487 -32.40 -25.61 -17.06
N LEU A 488 -32.63 -24.73 -16.09
CA LEU A 488 -33.97 -24.35 -15.63
C LEU A 488 -34.77 -23.64 -16.73
N ARG A 489 -34.13 -22.79 -17.53
CA ARG A 489 -34.77 -22.15 -18.70
C ARG A 489 -35.22 -23.18 -19.73
N VAL A 490 -34.35 -24.12 -20.09
CA VAL A 490 -34.65 -25.20 -21.03
C VAL A 490 -35.76 -26.14 -20.51
N LEU A 491 -35.77 -26.44 -19.22
CA LEU A 491 -36.82 -27.25 -18.60
C LEU A 491 -38.18 -26.53 -18.55
N SER A 492 -38.17 -25.20 -18.43
CA SER A 492 -39.38 -24.37 -18.43
C SER A 492 -39.99 -24.20 -19.84
N ASP A 493 -39.17 -24.35 -20.89
CA ASP A 493 -39.58 -24.21 -22.30
C ASP A 493 -40.08 -25.54 -22.92
N LEU A 494 -40.16 -26.64 -22.15
CA LEU A 494 -40.75 -27.89 -22.63
C LEU A 494 -42.29 -27.76 -22.69
N PRO A 495 -42.95 -28.09 -23.82
CA PRO A 495 -44.39 -27.99 -23.94
C PRO A 495 -45.10 -29.02 -23.05
N ASP A 496 -45.94 -28.52 -22.14
CA ASP A 496 -46.81 -29.28 -21.25
C ASP A 496 -47.61 -30.35 -22.00
N ALA A 497 -47.27 -31.62 -21.79
CA ALA A 497 -48.16 -32.73 -22.13
C ALA A 497 -49.21 -32.88 -21.02
N ASN A 498 -50.29 -32.09 -21.13
CA ASN A 498 -51.65 -32.30 -20.61
C ASN A 498 -51.86 -32.66 -19.12
N GLN A 499 -52.38 -31.68 -18.36
CA GLN A 499 -53.19 -31.85 -17.14
C GLN A 499 -54.62 -32.37 -17.46
N PRO A 500 -55.50 -32.79 -16.51
CA PRO A 500 -55.48 -32.55 -15.05
C PRO A 500 -55.88 -33.74 -14.14
N GLY A 501 -55.43 -33.71 -12.88
CA GLY A 501 -55.92 -34.63 -11.85
C GLY A 501 -55.25 -34.45 -10.49
N GLN A 502 -55.85 -33.60 -9.67
CA GLN A 502 -55.76 -33.48 -8.20
C GLN A 502 -54.65 -34.29 -7.49
N LEU A 503 -53.66 -33.59 -6.93
CA LEU A 503 -53.00 -33.99 -5.69
C LEU A 503 -52.52 -32.72 -4.93
N ASN A 504 -53.37 -32.34 -3.97
CA ASN A 504 -53.16 -31.54 -2.76
C ASN A 504 -52.02 -30.50 -2.70
N ASP A 505 -52.45 -29.24 -2.63
CA ASP A 505 -51.78 -28.16 -1.89
C ASP A 505 -51.36 -28.65 -0.50
N ASN A 506 -50.05 -28.77 -0.27
CA ASN A 506 -49.32 -28.67 0.99
C ASN A 506 -48.02 -29.49 0.92
N ASN A 507 -47.02 -29.03 0.15
CA ASN A 507 -45.57 -29.20 0.40
C ASN A 507 -44.69 -28.74 -0.79
N ILE A 508 -44.85 -27.50 -1.24
CA ILE A 508 -43.75 -26.79 -1.91
C ILE A 508 -43.32 -25.67 -0.97
N VAL A 509 -42.40 -26.02 -0.06
CA VAL A 509 -41.61 -25.03 0.66
C VAL A 509 -40.72 -24.39 -0.40
N LEU A 510 -40.97 -23.12 -0.72
CA LEU A 510 -39.96 -22.24 -1.31
C LEU A 510 -38.78 -22.25 -0.35
N LEU A 511 -37.78 -23.08 -0.65
CA LEU A 511 -36.48 -22.98 -0.03
C LEU A 511 -35.91 -21.62 -0.48
N PRO A 512 -35.60 -20.69 0.45
CA PRO A 512 -34.79 -19.54 0.10
C PRO A 512 -33.44 -20.08 -0.39
N ASP A 513 -32.92 -19.46 -1.44
CA ASP A 513 -31.64 -19.75 -2.09
C ASP A 513 -30.69 -20.53 -1.19
N LEU A 514 -30.65 -21.85 -1.38
CA LEU A 514 -29.63 -22.66 -0.76
C LEU A 514 -28.34 -22.33 -1.52
N ASP A 515 -27.52 -21.48 -0.92
CA ASP A 515 -26.08 -21.43 -1.20
C ASP A 515 -25.55 -22.85 -1.05
N ILE A 516 -25.44 -23.55 -2.19
CA ILE A 516 -24.68 -24.78 -2.25
C ILE A 516 -23.23 -24.35 -2.15
N THR A 517 -22.74 -24.28 -0.91
CA THR A 517 -21.32 -24.34 -0.59
C THR A 517 -20.76 -25.63 -1.19
N ILE A 518 -20.34 -25.58 -2.45
CA ILE A 518 -19.36 -26.51 -2.96
C ILE A 518 -18.09 -26.14 -2.21
N GLN A 519 -17.68 -26.99 -1.28
CA GLN A 519 -16.32 -26.98 -0.72
C GLN A 519 -15.35 -27.26 -1.88
N GLY A 520 -15.02 -26.21 -2.61
CA GLY A 520 -13.83 -26.07 -3.42
C GLY A 520 -13.18 -24.77 -2.97
N ASP A 521 -11.89 -24.84 -2.64
CA ASP A 521 -11.03 -23.71 -2.24
C ASP A 521 -10.91 -22.67 -3.37
N ASN A 522 -12.01 -21.97 -3.70
CA ASN A 522 -12.00 -20.85 -4.61
C ASN A 522 -11.80 -19.56 -3.79
N GLU A 523 -10.55 -19.14 -3.71
CA GLU A 523 -10.07 -17.84 -3.21
C GLU A 523 -10.50 -16.68 -4.15
N GLU A 524 -11.79 -16.54 -4.42
CA GLU A 524 -12.35 -15.43 -5.19
C GLU A 524 -13.43 -14.72 -4.38
N GLY A 525 -13.02 -13.73 -3.59
CA GLY A 525 -13.94 -12.73 -3.04
C GLY A 525 -14.21 -11.64 -4.07
N GLU A 526 -15.46 -11.49 -4.48
CA GLU A 526 -15.98 -10.27 -5.11
C GLU A 526 -15.64 -9.04 -4.26
N VAL A 527 -15.33 -7.91 -4.91
CA VAL A 527 -15.18 -6.61 -4.25
C VAL A 527 -16.55 -6.17 -3.75
N ILE A 528 -16.89 -6.56 -2.53
CA ILE A 528 -18.07 -6.04 -1.83
C ILE A 528 -17.76 -4.60 -1.41
N ASP A 529 -18.62 -3.67 -1.83
CA ASP A 529 -18.58 -2.25 -1.46
C ASP A 529 -18.88 -2.13 0.04
N GLY A 530 -17.84 -2.30 0.86
CA GLY A 530 -17.91 -2.20 2.32
C GLY A 530 -17.98 -0.74 2.78
N PRO A 531 -18.58 -0.45 3.95
CA PRO A 531 -18.73 0.91 4.43
C PRO A 531 -17.37 1.60 4.64
N THR A 532 -17.24 2.83 4.11
CA THR A 532 -16.06 3.73 4.20
C THR A 532 -15.65 4.10 5.64
N LEU A 533 -16.48 3.73 6.63
CA LEU A 533 -16.37 4.15 8.02
C LEU A 533 -16.45 2.91 8.92
N MET A 534 -15.35 2.54 9.56
CA MET A 534 -15.35 1.49 10.58
C MET A 534 -15.44 2.13 11.98
N GLN A 535 -16.66 2.17 12.52
CA GLN A 535 -16.88 2.47 13.93
C GLN A 535 -16.54 1.25 14.79
N ALA A 536 -15.47 1.34 15.58
CA ALA A 536 -15.17 0.34 16.60
C ALA A 536 -15.73 0.81 17.95
N HIS A 537 -16.81 0.17 18.40
CA HIS A 537 -17.32 0.35 19.76
C HIS A 537 -16.62 -0.65 20.70
N VAL A 538 -15.77 -0.16 21.61
CA VAL A 538 -15.16 -0.99 22.67
C VAL A 538 -16.06 -0.96 23.90
N HIS A 539 -16.89 -1.98 24.07
CA HIS A 539 -17.58 -2.20 25.34
C HIS A 539 -16.58 -2.73 26.37
N PHE A 540 -16.20 -1.92 27.37
CA PHE A 540 -15.38 -2.43 28.48
C PHE A 540 -16.29 -3.13 29.52
N GLN A 541 -15.95 -4.38 29.81
CA GLN A 541 -16.43 -5.23 30.92
C GLN A 541 -17.93 -5.60 30.99
N HIS A 542 -18.20 -6.89 31.17
CA HIS A 542 -19.50 -7.42 31.64
C HIS A 542 -19.79 -7.15 33.13
N ARG A 543 -18.97 -6.33 33.82
CA ARG A 543 -19.14 -6.02 35.25
C ARG A 543 -19.60 -4.58 35.43
N VAL A 544 -20.69 -4.42 36.18
CA VAL A 544 -21.23 -3.11 36.59
C VAL A 544 -20.14 -2.33 37.34
N GLU A 545 -19.87 -1.11 36.89
CA GLU A 545 -18.93 -0.22 37.57
C GLU A 545 -19.43 0.10 38.97
N ARG A 546 -18.59 -0.15 39.98
CA ARG A 546 -18.98 0.06 41.38
C ARG A 546 -18.80 1.53 41.73
N LYS A 547 -19.69 2.07 42.58
CA LYS A 547 -19.70 3.48 43.04
C LYS A 547 -20.11 4.54 42.00
N ARG A 548 -20.82 4.15 40.93
CA ARG A 548 -21.47 5.07 39.98
C ARG A 548 -22.91 5.35 40.37
N ALA A 549 -23.46 6.46 39.87
CA ALA A 549 -24.88 6.79 39.96
C ALA A 549 -25.78 5.65 39.46
N ARG A 550 -26.89 5.41 40.18
CA ARG A 550 -27.85 4.32 39.91
C ARG A 550 -29.20 4.81 39.39
N THR A 551 -29.36 6.12 39.27
CA THR A 551 -30.55 6.77 38.71
C THR A 551 -30.10 7.75 37.62
N ILE A 552 -30.99 8.04 36.66
CA ILE A 552 -30.69 8.99 35.59
C ILE A 552 -30.49 10.43 36.10
N PRO A 553 -31.26 10.95 37.08
CA PRO A 553 -30.98 12.27 37.65
C PRO A 553 -29.59 12.37 38.28
N ASP A 554 -29.20 11.36 39.07
CA ASP A 554 -27.88 11.33 39.71
C ASP A 554 -26.76 11.21 38.67
N LEU A 555 -26.96 10.42 37.61
CA LEU A 555 -25.98 10.25 36.53
C LEU A 555 -25.86 11.51 35.66
N SER A 556 -26.97 12.21 35.42
CA SER A 556 -27.02 13.50 34.73
C SER A 556 -26.18 14.54 35.47
N ALA A 557 -26.29 14.59 36.80
CA ALA A 557 -25.47 15.44 37.65
C ALA A 557 -23.99 15.00 37.67
N GLU A 558 -23.73 13.69 37.75
CA GLU A 558 -22.38 13.12 37.76
C GLU A 558 -21.60 13.40 36.46
N LEU A 559 -22.28 13.34 35.30
CA LEU A 559 -21.68 13.55 33.98
C LEU A 559 -21.76 15.00 33.48
N ALA A 560 -22.45 15.89 34.21
CA ALA A 560 -22.77 17.25 33.79
C ALA A 560 -23.53 17.34 32.44
N ILE A 561 -24.48 16.42 32.21
CA ILE A 561 -25.30 16.37 30.98
C ILE A 561 -26.78 16.60 31.34
N PRO A 562 -27.25 17.85 31.45
CA PRO A 562 -28.58 18.18 31.99
C PRO A 562 -29.74 17.60 31.17
N HIS A 563 -29.54 17.31 29.88
CA HIS A 563 -30.56 16.74 28.98
C HIS A 563 -30.52 15.22 28.86
N LEU A 564 -29.69 14.52 29.64
CA LEU A 564 -29.52 13.06 29.57
C LEU A 564 -30.85 12.30 29.68
N TYR A 565 -31.77 12.80 30.49
CA TYR A 565 -33.11 12.22 30.62
C TYR A 565 -33.90 12.25 29.31
N ASN A 566 -33.84 13.35 28.55
CA ASN A 566 -34.54 13.46 27.26
C ASN A 566 -33.90 12.56 26.19
N ILE A 567 -32.57 12.47 26.18
CA ILE A 567 -31.82 11.61 25.25
C ILE A 567 -32.18 10.13 25.48
N LEU A 568 -32.25 9.69 26.74
CA LEU A 568 -32.68 8.33 27.08
C LEU A 568 -34.10 8.04 26.57
N ARG A 569 -35.02 8.99 26.74
CA ARG A 569 -36.42 8.85 26.33
C ARG A 569 -36.56 8.73 24.81
N GLN A 570 -35.78 9.48 24.06
CA GLN A 570 -35.69 9.37 22.60
C GLN A 570 -35.12 8.01 22.17
N PHE A 571 -34.04 7.55 22.82
CA PHE A 571 -33.46 6.24 22.55
C PHE A 571 -34.46 5.10 22.82
N LEU A 572 -35.14 5.12 23.97
CA LEU A 572 -36.15 4.13 24.32
C LEU A 572 -37.35 4.15 23.35
N PHE A 573 -37.76 5.33 22.87
CA PHE A 573 -38.81 5.42 21.85
C PHE A 573 -38.42 4.69 20.55
N GLY A 574 -37.18 4.85 20.08
CA GLY A 574 -36.68 4.17 18.88
C GLY A 574 -36.48 2.66 19.05
N GLN A 575 -36.24 2.18 20.28
CA GLN A 575 -36.15 0.74 20.56
C GLN A 575 -37.53 0.06 20.65
N VAL A 576 -38.56 0.80 21.06
CA VAL A 576 -39.92 0.26 21.24
C VAL A 576 -40.77 0.38 19.97
N ASN A 577 -40.49 1.36 19.09
CA ASN A 577 -41.21 1.60 17.85
C ASN A 577 -40.30 1.39 16.63
N LEU A 578 -39.86 0.15 16.42
CA LEU A 578 -38.91 -0.23 15.35
C LEU A 578 -39.46 0.03 13.92
N ASP A 579 -40.78 0.10 13.76
CA ASP A 579 -41.44 0.32 12.46
C ASP A 579 -41.75 1.80 12.15
N ASP A 580 -41.49 2.73 13.08
CA ASP A 580 -41.76 4.16 12.91
C ASP A 580 -40.56 4.88 12.26
N LYS A 581 -40.72 5.30 11.00
CA LYS A 581 -39.64 5.91 10.18
C LYS A 581 -39.41 7.40 10.44
N ARG A 582 -40.12 8.03 11.39
CA ARG A 582 -40.00 9.47 11.68
C ARG A 582 -38.73 9.79 12.45
N SER A 583 -38.20 11.00 12.26
CA SER A 583 -37.03 11.46 13.02
C SER A 583 -37.41 11.67 14.50
N PRO A 584 -36.57 11.29 15.48
CA PRO A 584 -36.84 11.51 16.90
C PRO A 584 -37.08 13.00 17.27
N SER A 585 -36.63 13.92 16.42
CA SER A 585 -36.84 15.37 16.55
C SER A 585 -38.25 15.83 16.20
N GLU A 586 -39.03 15.02 15.47
CA GLU A 586 -40.38 15.34 14.98
C GLU A 586 -41.49 14.82 15.90
N VAL A 587 -41.11 14.05 16.93
CA VAL A 587 -42.03 13.42 17.87
C VAL A 587 -42.15 14.29 19.14
N PRO A 588 -43.37 14.70 19.55
CA PRO A 588 -43.56 15.48 20.77
C PRO A 588 -43.00 14.77 22.01
N LEU A 589 -42.39 15.54 22.92
CA LEU A 589 -41.81 15.02 24.19
C LEU A 589 -42.82 14.26 25.08
N THR A 590 -44.12 14.46 24.86
CA THR A 590 -45.20 13.73 25.56
C THR A 590 -45.37 12.29 25.07
N CYS A 591 -44.93 11.98 23.85
CA CYS A 591 -45.02 10.65 23.24
C CYS A 591 -43.86 9.74 23.62
N PHE A 592 -42.79 10.26 24.22
CA PHE A 592 -41.66 9.42 24.62
C PHE A 592 -41.94 8.67 25.93
N PRO A 593 -41.54 7.40 26.04
CA PRO A 593 -41.69 6.63 27.27
C PRO A 593 -40.95 7.32 28.42
N GLN A 594 -41.49 7.23 29.63
CA GLN A 594 -40.80 7.68 30.84
C GLN A 594 -40.03 6.52 31.46
N PHE A 595 -38.81 6.79 31.94
CA PHE A 595 -37.99 5.78 32.61
C PHE A 595 -37.53 6.29 33.97
N ASN A 596 -38.03 5.67 35.03
CA ASN A 596 -37.68 5.99 36.43
C ASN A 596 -37.03 4.77 37.13
N GLY A 597 -36.52 3.81 36.36
CA GLY A 597 -35.88 2.61 36.87
C GLY A 597 -34.44 2.83 37.33
N LYS A 598 -33.87 1.81 37.98
CA LYS A 598 -32.44 1.78 38.30
C LYS A 598 -31.62 1.48 37.06
N ILE A 599 -30.48 2.15 36.94
CA ILE A 599 -29.50 1.92 35.86
C ILE A 599 -28.25 1.24 36.38
N GLN A 600 -27.56 0.58 35.46
CA GLN A 600 -26.22 0.05 35.66
C GLN A 600 -25.30 0.75 34.66
N VAL A 601 -24.16 1.25 35.15
CA VAL A 601 -23.18 1.95 34.32
C VAL A 601 -22.06 1.00 33.97
N PHE A 602 -21.78 0.90 32.68
CA PHE A 602 -20.66 0.17 32.11
C PHE A 602 -19.81 1.19 31.35
N ASN A 603 -18.54 1.32 31.72
CA ASN A 603 -17.63 2.20 31.00
C ASN A 603 -17.32 1.56 29.64
N SER A 604 -17.24 2.37 28.59
CA SER A 604 -16.85 1.93 27.25
C SER A 604 -15.98 3.01 26.62
N VAL A 605 -15.11 2.64 25.68
CA VAL A 605 -14.39 3.59 24.84
C VAL A 605 -14.82 3.34 23.42
N SER A 606 -15.19 4.38 22.70
CA SER A 606 -15.41 4.26 21.25
C SER A 606 -14.26 4.96 20.55
N SER A 607 -13.71 4.32 19.53
CA SER A 607 -12.76 4.93 18.61
C SER A 607 -13.26 4.67 17.20
N THR A 608 -13.39 5.73 16.41
CA THR A 608 -13.77 5.62 15.00
C THR A 608 -12.49 5.66 14.19
N PHE A 609 -12.28 4.67 13.32
CA PHE A 609 -11.13 4.61 12.44
C PHE A 609 -11.59 4.65 10.99
N TYR A 610 -10.84 5.38 10.17
CA TYR A 610 -10.87 5.24 8.72
C TYR A 610 -9.73 4.29 8.36
N ALA A 611 -10.06 3.13 7.78
CA ALA A 611 -9.03 2.19 7.34
C ALA A 611 -8.25 2.82 6.17
N PRO A 612 -6.91 2.86 6.21
CA PRO A 612 -6.13 3.37 5.08
C PRO A 612 -6.22 2.42 3.88
N SER A 613 -6.88 2.93 2.85
CA SER A 613 -6.67 2.72 1.40
C SER A 613 -6.74 1.34 0.73
N ASP A 614 -6.74 0.18 1.40
CA ASP A 614 -6.86 -1.11 0.66
C ASP A 614 -8.19 -1.87 0.89
N ARG A 615 -8.96 -1.57 1.95
CA ARG A 615 -10.33 -2.08 2.15
C ARG A 615 -11.42 -1.01 2.05
N SER A 616 -11.05 0.24 1.81
CA SER A 616 -11.97 1.38 1.90
C SER A 616 -12.78 1.61 0.62
N GLY A 617 -13.03 0.55 -0.15
CA GLY A 617 -13.66 0.64 -1.46
C GLY A 617 -12.88 1.51 -2.45
N ILE A 618 -13.49 1.76 -3.61
CA ILE A 618 -12.88 2.45 -4.76
C ILE A 618 -12.49 3.91 -4.43
N GLY A 619 -13.08 4.50 -3.38
CA GLY A 619 -12.84 5.88 -2.96
C GLY A 619 -11.70 6.10 -1.97
N GLY A 620 -11.20 5.03 -1.32
CA GLY A 620 -10.35 5.04 -0.12
C GLY A 620 -10.63 6.15 0.91
N MET A 621 -9.63 6.61 1.69
CA MET A 621 -9.86 7.65 2.72
C MET A 621 -10.17 9.00 2.04
N ARG A 622 -11.43 9.45 2.16
CA ARG A 622 -11.91 10.76 1.70
C ARG A 622 -11.85 11.80 2.81
#